data_AF-A0A2R6EU95-F1
#
_entry.id   AF-A0A2R6EU95-F1
#
_cell.length_a   1.000
_cell.length_b   1.000
_cell.length_c   1.000
_cell.angle_alpha   90.00
_cell.angle_beta   90.00
_cell.angle_gamma   90.00
#
_symmetry.space_group_name_H-M   'P 1'
#
loop_
_entity.id
_entity.type
_entity.pdbx_description
1 polymer ?
#
loop_
_entity_poly.entity_id
_entity_poly.type
_entity_poly.pdbx_seq_one_letter_code
_entity_poly.pdbx_strand_id
1 'polypeptide(L)'
;MDDLLRVFGVFDEREHVLRPAGDVLVLETSGYVVHSLQTALHDDLVADSSEEAIVTAVNRGGDTDTIGAIAGAVAGAQFGASNLPDRWVSAVKEAEEIERLAERLVTVA
;
A
#
# COMPACT_ATOMS: atom_id res chain seq x y z
N MET A 1 16.47 4.33 0.55
CA MET A 1 15.62 5.02 -0.43
C MET A 1 15.94 4.53 -1.84
N ASP A 2 17.24 4.44 -2.19
CA ASP A 2 17.71 3.96 -3.50
C ASP A 2 17.25 2.53 -3.87
N ASP A 3 17.22 1.59 -2.92
CA ASP A 3 16.72 0.23 -3.19
C ASP A 3 15.21 0.16 -3.46
N LEU A 4 14.43 1.07 -2.86
CA LEU A 4 12.99 1.14 -3.13
C LEU A 4 12.76 1.61 -4.57
N LEU A 5 13.49 2.64 -5.00
CA LEU A 5 13.36 3.22 -6.33
C LEU A 5 13.82 2.26 -7.45
N ARG A 6 14.75 1.36 -7.14
CA ARG A 6 15.13 0.23 -8.03
C ARG A 6 13.99 -0.77 -8.18
N VAL A 7 13.30 -1.10 -7.09
CA VAL A 7 12.17 -2.04 -7.09
C VAL A 7 11.00 -1.53 -7.93
N PHE A 8 10.81 -0.21 -8.04
CA PHE A 8 9.78 0.39 -8.89
C PHE A 8 10.22 0.71 -10.32
N GLY A 9 11.46 0.38 -10.72
CA GLY A 9 11.99 0.70 -12.05
C GLY A 9 12.15 2.21 -12.32
N VAL A 10 12.22 3.02 -11.26
CA VAL A 10 12.29 4.50 -11.33
C VAL A 10 13.74 5.00 -11.23
N PHE A 11 14.67 4.17 -10.76
CA PHE A 11 16.08 4.55 -10.58
C PHE A 11 17.02 3.83 -11.55
N ASP A 12 17.71 4.60 -12.40
CA ASP A 12 18.77 4.09 -13.28
C ASP A 12 20.13 4.16 -12.56
N GLU A 13 20.73 3.01 -12.27
CA GLU A 13 22.02 2.91 -11.59
C GLU A 13 23.21 3.43 -12.42
N ARG A 14 23.10 3.42 -13.74
CA ARG A 14 24.21 3.84 -14.61
C ARG A 14 24.33 5.34 -14.71
N GLU A 15 23.21 6.04 -14.54
CA GLU A 15 23.13 7.49 -14.65
C GLU A 15 22.87 8.17 -13.29
N HIS A 16 22.55 7.42 -12.23
CA HIS A 16 22.18 7.96 -10.91
C HIS A 16 21.05 9.00 -10.99
N VAL A 17 20.10 8.78 -11.90
CA VAL A 17 18.98 9.70 -12.19
C VAL A 17 17.65 8.96 -12.07
N LEU A 18 16.64 9.66 -11.56
CA LEU A 18 15.25 9.21 -11.58
C LEU A 18 14.71 9.34 -13.00
N ARG A 19 14.33 8.22 -13.61
CA ARG A 19 13.59 8.23 -14.88
C ARG A 19 12.11 7.98 -14.58
N PRO A 20 11.18 8.69 -15.24
CA PRO A 20 9.80 8.18 -15.28
C PRO A 20 9.88 6.75 -15.81
N ALA A 21 9.16 5.82 -15.17
CA ALA A 21 9.16 4.42 -15.58
C ALA A 21 8.96 4.36 -17.10
N GLY A 22 10.05 4.07 -17.81
CA GLY A 22 10.05 3.93 -19.25
C GLY A 22 9.32 2.64 -19.54
N ASP A 23 8.22 2.75 -20.29
CA ASP A 23 7.16 1.76 -20.43
C ASP A 23 6.21 1.72 -19.23
N VAL A 24 4.90 1.69 -19.51
CA VAL A 24 3.82 1.57 -18.51
C VAL A 24 4.22 0.48 -17.53
N LEU A 25 4.46 0.82 -16.25
CA LEU A 25 4.82 -0.15 -15.23
C LEU A 25 3.72 -1.21 -15.18
N VAL A 26 4.00 -2.38 -15.75
CA VAL A 26 3.09 -3.52 -15.65
C VAL A 26 3.32 -4.13 -14.28
N LEU A 27 2.37 -3.89 -13.39
CA LEU A 27 2.37 -4.47 -12.05
C LEU A 27 1.76 -5.87 -12.13
N GLU A 28 2.57 -6.87 -11.84
CA GLU A 28 2.10 -8.24 -11.63
C GLU A 28 1.30 -8.30 -10.33
N THR A 29 0.20 -9.05 -10.33
CA THR A 29 -0.75 -9.08 -9.21
C THR A 29 -0.93 -10.48 -8.62
N SER A 30 0.07 -11.35 -8.77
CA SER A 30 0.01 -12.70 -8.19
C SER A 30 0.36 -12.70 -6.69
N GLY A 31 0.06 -13.80 -5.98
CA GLY A 31 0.43 -13.96 -4.56
C GLY A 31 1.93 -14.18 -4.30
N TYR A 32 2.79 -13.89 -5.27
CA TYR A 32 4.23 -13.81 -5.02
C TYR A 32 4.52 -12.50 -4.27
N VAL A 33 5.20 -12.59 -3.12
CA VAL A 33 5.40 -11.47 -2.20
C VAL A 33 5.93 -10.19 -2.85
N VAL A 34 6.81 -10.30 -3.85
CA VAL A 34 7.36 -9.14 -4.56
C VAL A 34 6.28 -8.44 -5.38
N HIS A 35 5.42 -9.19 -6.06
CA HIS A 35 4.32 -8.67 -6.86
C HIS A 35 3.28 -7.96 -5.99
N SER A 36 2.83 -8.60 -4.91
CA SER A 36 1.83 -8.01 -4.01
C SER A 36 2.36 -6.73 -3.34
N LEU A 37 3.63 -6.73 -2.91
CA LEU A 37 4.25 -5.57 -2.27
C LEU A 37 4.48 -4.41 -3.25
N GLN A 38 5.04 -4.68 -4.44
CA GLN A 38 5.23 -3.65 -5.47
C GLN A 38 3.90 -3.03 -5.88
N THR A 39 2.87 -3.85 -6.06
CA THR A 39 1.56 -3.39 -6.48
C THR A 39 0.92 -2.46 -5.45
N ALA A 40 0.88 -2.88 -4.18
CA ALA A 40 0.31 -2.07 -3.11
C ALA A 40 1.06 -0.73 -2.94
N LEU A 41 2.38 -0.79 -2.81
CA LEU A 41 3.20 0.40 -2.57
C LEU A 41 3.17 1.39 -3.73
N HIS A 42 3.09 0.92 -4.98
CA HIS A 42 2.99 1.81 -6.13
C HIS A 42 1.78 2.74 -5.98
N ASP A 43 0.61 2.20 -5.64
CA ASP A 43 -0.62 2.98 -5.54
C ASP A 43 -0.65 3.87 -4.30
N ASP A 44 -0.15 3.39 -3.16
CA ASP A 44 -0.02 4.21 -1.94
C ASP A 44 0.85 5.46 -2.15
N LEU A 45 1.96 5.31 -2.89
CA LEU A 45 2.94 6.39 -3.10
C LEU A 45 2.43 7.54 -3.97
N VAL A 46 1.39 7.32 -4.77
CA VAL A 46 0.83 8.33 -5.69
C VAL A 46 -0.58 8.78 -5.32
N ALA A 47 -1.21 8.14 -4.34
CA ALA A 47 -2.58 8.45 -3.93
C ALA A 47 -2.66 9.73 -3.07
N ASP A 48 -3.77 10.45 -3.19
CA ASP A 48 -4.07 11.64 -2.39
C ASP A 48 -4.93 11.30 -1.15
N SER A 49 -5.41 10.05 -1.03
CA SER A 49 -6.21 9.58 0.11
C SER A 49 -6.07 8.08 0.35
N SER A 50 -6.41 7.65 1.57
CA SER A 50 -6.46 6.22 1.93
C SER A 50 -7.50 5.45 1.10
N GLU A 51 -8.65 6.07 0.82
CA GLU A 51 -9.69 5.46 -0.01
C GLU A 51 -9.20 5.25 -1.46
N GLU A 52 -8.55 6.24 -2.06
CA GLU A 52 -7.98 6.13 -3.40
C GLU A 52 -6.89 5.05 -3.47
N ALA A 53 -5.97 5.04 -2.50
CA ALA A 53 -4.87 4.07 -2.45
C ALA A 53 -5.39 2.62 -2.41
N ILE A 54 -6.28 2.33 -1.45
CA ILE A 54 -6.80 0.99 -1.21
C ILE A 54 -7.70 0.54 -2.37
N VAL A 55 -8.58 1.42 -2.87
CA VAL A 55 -9.48 1.08 -3.98
C VAL A 55 -8.71 0.82 -5.26
N THR A 56 -7.69 1.63 -5.56
CA THR A 56 -6.87 1.43 -6.76
C THR A 56 -6.11 0.10 -6.67
N ALA A 57 -5.46 -0.16 -5.53
CA ALA A 57 -4.69 -1.39 -5.31
C ALA A 57 -5.54 -2.66 -5.44
N VAL A 58 -6.73 -2.68 -4.81
CA VAL A 58 -7.66 -3.82 -4.90
C VAL A 58 -8.18 -4.01 -6.33
N ASN A 59 -8.48 -2.93 -7.06
CA ASN A 59 -8.99 -3.01 -8.43
C ASN A 59 -7.96 -3.48 -9.47
N ARG A 60 -6.68 -3.61 -9.11
CA ARG A 60 -5.68 -4.24 -9.99
C ARG A 60 -5.88 -5.76 -10.16
N GLY A 61 -6.72 -6.38 -9.32
CA GLY A 61 -7.08 -7.79 -9.45
C GLY A 61 -5.97 -8.73 -8.94
N GLY A 62 -6.07 -10.01 -9.30
CA GLY A 62 -5.14 -11.04 -8.85
C GLY A 62 -5.33 -11.39 -7.37
N ASP A 63 -4.27 -11.25 -6.58
CA ASP A 63 -4.21 -11.55 -5.14
C ASP A 63 -4.71 -10.36 -4.31
N THR A 64 -5.96 -9.97 -4.57
CA THR A 64 -6.55 -8.71 -4.12
C THR A 64 -6.65 -8.55 -2.61
N ASP A 65 -6.82 -9.66 -1.88
CA ASP A 65 -6.89 -9.64 -0.42
C ASP A 65 -5.53 -9.32 0.20
N THR A 66 -4.45 -9.96 -0.27
CA THR A 66 -3.08 -9.65 0.17
C THR A 66 -2.67 -8.24 -0.25
N ILE A 67 -2.90 -7.86 -1.52
CA ILE A 67 -2.56 -6.53 -2.04
C ILE A 67 -3.33 -5.46 -1.24
N GLY A 68 -4.64 -5.64 -1.06
CA GLY A 68 -5.47 -4.72 -0.30
C GLY A 68 -5.08 -4.64 1.18
N ALA A 69 -4.66 -5.74 1.80
CA ALA A 69 -4.18 -5.73 3.18
C ALA A 69 -2.87 -4.95 3.33
N ILE A 70 -1.91 -5.12 2.41
CA ILE A 70 -0.66 -4.36 2.40
C ILE A 70 -0.95 -2.87 2.17
N ALA A 71 -1.76 -2.54 1.15
CA ALA A 71 -2.13 -1.16 0.85
C ALA A 71 -2.87 -0.51 2.03
N GLY A 72 -3.82 -1.22 2.65
CA GLY A 72 -4.55 -0.74 3.82
C GLY A 72 -3.64 -0.43 5.01
N ALA A 73 -2.62 -1.26 5.26
CA ALA A 73 -1.65 -1.02 6.33
C ALA A 73 -0.79 0.24 6.04
N VAL A 74 -0.32 0.40 4.81
CA VAL A 74 0.53 1.54 4.40
C VAL A 74 -0.30 2.84 4.35
N ALA A 75 -1.44 2.83 3.67
CA ALA A 75 -2.38 3.95 3.64
C ALA A 75 -2.84 4.36 5.06
N GLY A 76 -3.15 3.39 5.92
CA GLY A 76 -3.52 3.65 7.31
C GLY A 76 -2.40 4.34 8.11
N ALA A 77 -1.15 3.98 7.86
CA ALA A 77 0.01 4.63 8.46
C ALA A 77 0.30 6.02 7.85
N GLN A 78 0.09 6.20 6.54
CA GLN A 78 0.36 7.43 5.81
C GLN A 78 -0.68 8.52 6.05
N PHE A 79 -1.96 8.17 5.95
CA PHE A 79 -3.08 9.11 6.06
C PHE A 79 -3.71 9.11 7.46
N GLY A 80 -3.42 8.10 8.29
CA GLY A 80 -4.01 7.95 9.63
C GLY A 80 -5.37 7.26 9.60
N ALA A 81 -5.65 6.48 10.67
CA ALA A 81 -6.86 5.67 10.77
C ALA A 81 -8.17 6.49 10.67
N SER A 82 -8.18 7.73 11.15
CA SER A 82 -9.35 8.63 11.08
C SER A 82 -9.72 9.06 9.65
N ASN A 83 -8.84 8.85 8.67
CA ASN A 83 -9.11 9.12 7.26
C ASN A 83 -9.68 7.89 6.53
N LEU A 84 -9.79 6.73 7.18
CA LEU A 84 -10.49 5.59 6.62
C LEU A 84 -12.01 5.86 6.62
N PRO A 85 -12.74 5.50 5.56
CA PRO A 85 -14.18 5.63 5.56
C PRO A 85 -14.86 4.82 6.67
N ASP A 86 -15.69 5.46 7.50
CA ASP A 86 -16.45 4.81 8.58
C ASP A 86 -17.24 3.59 8.11
N ARG A 87 -17.77 3.66 6.88
CA ARG A 87 -18.53 2.56 6.24
C ARG A 87 -17.69 1.30 6.03
N TRP A 88 -16.37 1.42 5.89
CA TRP A 88 -15.46 0.29 5.77
C TRP A 88 -15.08 -0.24 7.15
N VAL A 89 -14.70 0.65 8.07
CA VAL A 89 -14.33 0.27 9.44
C VAL A 89 -15.48 -0.47 10.12
N SER A 90 -16.70 0.05 10.00
CA SER A 90 -17.92 -0.57 10.57
C SER A 90 -18.28 -1.93 9.96
N ALA A 91 -17.75 -2.26 8.78
CA ALA A 91 -17.97 -3.55 8.12
C ALA A 91 -16.93 -4.61 8.51
N VAL A 92 -15.80 -4.19 9.08
CA VAL A 92 -14.75 -5.09 9.56
C VAL A 92 -15.20 -5.71 10.88
N LYS A 93 -15.12 -7.04 10.95
CA LYS A 93 -15.41 -7.74 12.19
C LYS A 93 -14.32 -7.44 13.23
N GLU A 94 -14.75 -7.27 14.47
CA GLU A 94 -13.85 -6.99 15.60
C GLU A 94 -12.99 -5.70 15.43
N ALA A 95 -13.44 -4.72 14.64
CA ALA A 95 -12.72 -3.46 14.40
C ALA A 95 -12.30 -2.76 15.72
N GLU A 96 -13.19 -2.68 16.70
CA GLU A 96 -12.91 -2.10 18.03
C GLU A 96 -11.76 -2.81 18.75
N GLU A 97 -11.65 -4.15 18.64
CA GLU A 97 -10.56 -4.91 19.25
C GLU A 97 -9.24 -4.68 18.51
N ILE A 98 -9.28 -4.57 17.19
CA ILE A 98 -8.10 -4.25 16.37
C ILE A 98 -7.56 -2.86 16.73
N GLU A 99 -8.43 -1.86 16.85
CA GLU A 99 -8.07 -0.49 17.26
C GLU A 99 -7.42 -0.50 18.66
N ARG A 100 -8.05 -1.18 19.62
CA ARG A 100 -7.51 -1.31 20.99
C ARG A 100 -6.14 -2.00 21.01
N LEU A 101 -5.92 -3.00 20.15
CA LEU A 101 -4.61 -3.66 20.02
C LEU A 101 -3.58 -2.71 19.43
N ALA A 102 -3.94 -1.93 18.40
CA ALA A 102 -3.05 -0.92 17.82
C ALA A 102 -2.62 0.12 18.85
N GLU A 103 -3.55 0.66 19.65
CA GLU A 103 -3.24 1.59 20.74
C GLU A 103 -2.29 0.97 21.78
N ARG A 104 -2.52 -0.29 22.15
CA ARG A 104 -1.65 -1.01 23.10
C ARG A 104 -0.23 -1.20 22.55
N LEU A 105 -0.08 -1.49 21.26
CA LEU A 105 1.24 -1.63 20.63
C LEU A 105 2.04 -0.33 20.71
N VAL A 106 1.40 0.83 20.56
CA VAL A 106 2.06 2.13 20.73
C VAL A 106 2.57 2.31 22.16
N THR A 107 1.85 1.82 23.18
CA THR A 107 2.25 2.00 24.58
C THR A 107 3.40 1.10 25.04
N VAL A 108 3.75 0.05 24.28
CA VAL A 108 4.85 -0.88 24.61
C VAL A 108 6.10 -0.68 23.74
N ALA A 109 6.01 0.18 22.72
CA ALA A 109 7.13 0.59 21.86
C ALA A 109 7.94 1.71 22.51
#